data_AF-A0A091C1B5-F1
#
_entry.id   AF-A0A091C1B5-F1
#
_cell.length_a   1.000
_cell.length_b   1.000
_cell.length_c   1.000
_cell.angle_alpha   90.00
_cell.angle_beta   90.00
_cell.angle_gamma   90.00
#
_symmetry.space_group_name_H-M   'P 1'
#
loop_
_entity.id
_entity.type
_entity.pdbx_description
1 polymer ?
#
loop_
_entity_poly.entity_id
_entity_poly.type
_entity_poly.pdbx_seq_one_letter_code
_entity_poly.pdbx_strand_id
1 'polypeptide(L)'
;MRKGEYRILFCTTILERGVTFDHISVIIMGANHNIFSKSVLVQIAGRVDRKGAYHYGQVLFFYNQQTQAIGEACDEIKRMNRLAKESLFV
;
A
#
# COMPACT_ATOMS: atom_id res chain seq x y z
N MET A 1 16.91 -4.35 0.94
CA MET A 1 16.37 -3.11 0.34
C MET A 1 17.31 -1.93 0.55
N ARG A 2 17.62 -1.47 1.78
CA ARG A 2 18.47 -0.26 2.01
C ARG A 2 19.91 -0.33 1.47
N LYS A 3 20.53 -1.51 1.42
CA LYS A 3 21.82 -1.76 0.75
C LYS A 3 21.66 -2.51 -0.58
N GLY A 4 20.44 -2.66 -1.10
CA GLY A 4 20.16 -3.42 -2.32
C GLY A 4 20.22 -4.95 -2.21
N GLU A 5 20.81 -5.50 -1.15
CA GLU A 5 21.06 -6.96 -1.01
C GLU A 5 19.80 -7.84 -0.96
N TYR A 6 18.70 -7.30 -0.43
CA TYR A 6 17.42 -8.02 -0.31
C TYR A 6 16.33 -7.34 -1.13
N ARG A 7 15.62 -8.13 -1.94
CA ARG A 7 14.59 -7.65 -2.87
C ARG A 7 13.15 -7.86 -2.37
N ILE A 8 12.96 -8.74 -1.39
CA ILE A 8 11.64 -9.10 -0.86
C ILE A 8 11.71 -9.04 0.68
N LEU A 9 10.64 -8.54 1.29
CA LEU A 9 10.44 -8.52 2.73
C LEU A 9 9.05 -9.09 3.04
N PHE A 10 8.99 -10.09 3.91
CA PHE A 10 7.74 -10.59 4.46
C PHE A 10 7.46 -9.91 5.82
N CYS A 11 6.22 -9.50 6.04
CA CYS A 11 5.75 -8.98 7.33
C CYS A 11 4.29 -9.39 7.55
N THR A 12 3.85 -9.38 8.81
CA THR A 12 2.54 -9.93 9.20
C THR A 12 1.40 -8.93 9.08
N THR A 13 1.57 -7.67 9.50
CA THR A 13 0.49 -6.66 9.45
C THR A 13 0.98 -5.24 9.20
N ILE A 14 1.95 -4.76 9.96
CA ILE A 14 2.53 -3.42 9.81
C ILE A 14 4.05 -3.51 10.02
N LEU A 15 4.81 -2.86 9.14
CA LEU A 15 6.24 -2.67 9.33
C LEU A 15 6.49 -1.79 10.56
N GLU A 16 7.45 -2.21 11.38
CA GLU A 16 7.87 -1.52 12.60
C GLU A 16 8.15 -0.03 12.34
N ARG A 17 7.86 0.82 13.33
CA ARG A 17 8.13 2.25 13.21
C ARG A 17 9.63 2.47 12.98
N GLY A 18 9.99 3.41 12.10
CA GLY A 18 11.39 3.79 11.83
C GLY A 18 12.00 3.21 10.55
N VAL A 19 11.31 2.32 9.84
CA VAL A 19 11.73 1.85 8.51
C VAL A 19 10.94 2.52 7.39
N THR A 20 11.68 3.18 6.50
CA THR A 20 11.23 3.69 5.20
C THR A 20 12.03 2.98 4.12
N PHE A 21 11.31 2.47 3.11
CA PHE A 21 11.86 1.86 1.91
C PHE A 21 11.37 2.67 0.72
N ASP A 22 12.28 3.02 -0.17
CA ASP A 22 11.95 3.66 -1.44
C ASP A 22 11.85 2.59 -2.53
N HIS A 23 11.01 2.83 -3.55
CA HIS A 23 10.83 1.97 -4.72
C HIS A 23 10.29 0.57 -4.39
N ILE A 24 9.17 0.52 -3.64
CA ILE A 24 8.55 -0.73 -3.23
C ILE A 24 7.10 -0.86 -3.70
N SER A 25 6.77 -2.05 -4.18
CA SER A 25 5.39 -2.52 -4.32
C SER A 25 4.99 -3.34 -3.09
N VAL A 26 3.70 -3.37 -2.79
CA VAL A 26 3.13 -4.11 -1.65
C VAL A 26 2.13 -5.14 -2.14
N ILE A 27 2.22 -6.34 -1.56
CA ILE A 27 1.27 -7.43 -1.76
C ILE A 27 0.65 -7.76 -0.41
N ILE A 28 -0.68 -7.74 -0.34
CA ILE A 28 -1.45 -8.09 0.85
C ILE A 28 -2.07 -9.47 0.61
N MET A 29 -1.53 -10.48 1.29
CA MET A 29 -2.02 -11.86 1.22
C MET A 29 -3.21 -12.05 2.17
N GLY A 30 -4.30 -12.65 1.68
CA GLY A 30 -5.49 -12.88 2.51
C GLY A 30 -6.18 -11.59 2.92
N ALA A 31 -6.24 -10.59 2.02
CA ALA A 31 -6.76 -9.25 2.28
C ALA A 31 -8.24 -9.25 2.76
N ASN A 32 -8.95 -10.36 2.61
CA ASN A 32 -10.32 -10.56 3.09
C ASN A 32 -10.43 -11.04 4.53
N HIS A 33 -9.31 -11.30 5.22
CA HIS A 33 -9.33 -11.67 6.64
C HIS A 33 -9.86 -10.50 7.50
N ASN A 34 -10.65 -10.81 8.52
CA ASN A 34 -11.30 -9.83 9.40
C ASN A 34 -10.34 -8.89 10.18
N ILE A 35 -9.04 -9.20 10.23
CA ILE A 35 -8.03 -8.34 10.86
C ILE A 35 -7.72 -7.11 9.99
N PHE A 36 -8.03 -7.20 8.69
CA PHE A 36 -7.82 -6.13 7.72
C PHE A 36 -9.08 -5.28 7.60
N SER A 37 -9.18 -4.28 8.47
CA SER A 37 -10.15 -3.20 8.28
C SER A 37 -9.75 -2.32 7.09
N LYS A 38 -10.69 -1.49 6.62
CA LYS A 38 -10.41 -0.46 5.60
C LYS A 38 -9.18 0.37 5.96
N SER A 39 -9.09 0.86 7.20
CA SER A 39 -7.98 1.72 7.64
C SER A 39 -6.64 0.99 7.65
N VAL A 40 -6.62 -0.30 8.04
CA VAL A 40 -5.41 -1.13 8.00
C VAL A 40 -4.94 -1.31 6.56
N LEU A 41 -5.85 -1.64 5.64
CA LEU A 41 -5.54 -1.80 4.21
C LEU A 41 -4.97 -0.52 3.60
N VAL A 42 -5.58 0.63 3.88
CA VAL A 42 -5.10 1.96 3.42
C VAL A 42 -3.71 2.27 4.00
N GLN A 43 -3.46 1.97 5.28
CA GLN A 43 -2.15 2.20 5.90
C GLN A 43 -1.04 1.33 5.31
N ILE A 44 -1.35 0.06 5.02
CA ILE A 44 -0.42 -0.85 4.34
C ILE A 44 -0.14 -0.34 2.91
N ALA A 45 -1.18 0.02 2.16
CA ALA A 45 -1.05 0.60 0.82
C ALA A 45 -0.19 1.87 0.81
N GLY A 46 -0.33 2.73 1.83
CA GLY A 46 0.45 3.96 1.98
C GLY A 46 1.96 3.75 2.29
N ARG A 47 2.42 2.49 2.35
CA ARG A 47 3.84 2.14 2.37
C ARG A 47 4.45 2.05 0.97
N VAL A 48 3.63 1.96 -0.08
CA VAL A 48 4.11 2.06 -1.48
C VAL A 48 4.60 3.48 -1.72
N ASP A 49 5.82 3.58 -2.24
CA ASP A 49 6.52 4.75 -2.77
C ASP A 49 6.14 6.12 -2.18
N ARG A 50 7.02 6.65 -1.31
CA ARG A 50 6.81 7.94 -0.62
C ARG A 50 7.65 9.12 -1.13
N LYS A 51 8.48 8.97 -2.16
CA LYS A 51 9.32 10.07 -2.67
C LYS A 51 9.55 10.01 -4.18
N GLY A 52 9.38 11.16 -4.84
CA GLY A 52 9.86 11.41 -6.21
C GLY A 52 8.80 11.41 -7.30
N ALA A 53 9.28 11.59 -8.54
CA ALA A 53 8.46 11.48 -9.75
C ALA A 53 7.82 10.09 -9.81
N TYR A 54 6.55 10.05 -10.20
CA TYR A 54 5.69 8.88 -10.29
C TYR A 54 6.45 7.57 -10.59
N HIS A 55 6.66 6.75 -9.56
CA HIS A 55 7.19 5.40 -9.70
C HIS A 55 6.03 4.41 -9.84
N TYR A 56 6.23 3.37 -10.65
CA TYR A 56 5.24 2.33 -10.98
C TYR A 56 4.91 1.38 -9.80
N GLY A 57 5.03 1.85 -8.55
CA GLY A 57 4.71 1.08 -7.35
C GLY A 57 3.27 0.57 -7.39
N GLN A 58 3.08 -0.70 -7.06
CA GLN A 58 1.78 -1.37 -7.12
C GLN A 58 1.34 -1.81 -5.72
N VAL A 59 0.04 -1.75 -5.49
CA VAL A 59 -0.60 -2.40 -4.34
C VAL A 59 -1.48 -3.53 -4.89
N LEU A 60 -1.18 -4.77 -4.50
CA LEU A 60 -1.94 -5.95 -4.91
C LEU A 60 -2.64 -6.58 -3.71
N PHE A 61 -3.96 -6.73 -3.80
CA PHE A 61 -4.79 -7.34 -2.77
C PHE A 61 -5.12 -8.76 -3.23
N PHE A 62 -4.60 -9.77 -2.55
CA PHE A 62 -4.92 -11.17 -2.81
C PHE A 62 -5.99 -11.64 -1.83
N TYR A 63 -7.13 -12.08 -2.37
CA TYR A 63 -8.26 -12.55 -1.60
C TYR A 63 -9.03 -13.63 -2.38
N ASN A 64 -9.75 -14.49 -1.67
CA ASN A 64 -10.66 -15.47 -2.28
C ASN A 64 -12.12 -15.01 -2.30
N GLN A 65 -12.46 -13.97 -1.52
CA GLN A 65 -13.79 -13.34 -1.48
C GLN A 65 -13.62 -11.84 -1.27
N GLN A 66 -14.35 -11.02 -2.02
CA GLN A 66 -14.30 -9.58 -1.84
C GLN A 66 -15.06 -9.17 -0.57
N THR A 67 -14.48 -8.26 0.21
CA THR A 67 -15.12 -7.66 1.39
C THR A 67 -15.41 -6.19 1.15
N GLN A 68 -16.36 -5.62 1.91
CA GLN A 68 -16.63 -4.18 1.89
C GLN A 68 -15.37 -3.37 2.22
N ALA A 69 -14.59 -3.82 3.20
CA ALA A 69 -13.33 -3.18 3.59
C ALA A 69 -12.32 -3.07 2.43
N ILE A 70 -12.23 -4.10 1.57
CA ILE A 70 -11.36 -4.07 0.37
C ILE A 70 -11.87 -3.03 -0.63
N GLY A 71 -13.19 -3.00 -0.89
CA GLY A 71 -13.81 -2.04 -1.82
C GLY A 71 -13.57 -0.61 -1.37
N GLU A 72 -13.92 -0.31 -0.12
CA GLU A 72 -13.76 1.03 0.46
C GLU A 72 -12.29 1.47 0.50
N ALA A 73 -11.36 0.55 0.79
CA ALA A 73 -9.93 0.86 0.77
C ALA A 73 -9.45 1.22 -0.64
N CYS A 74 -9.86 0.45 -1.65
CA CYS A 74 -9.55 0.75 -3.05
C CYS A 74 -10.07 2.14 -3.47
N ASP A 75 -11.30 2.47 -3.09
CA ASP A 75 -11.91 3.76 -3.43
C ASP A 75 -11.18 4.93 -2.74
N GLU A 76 -10.83 4.76 -1.46
CA GLU A 76 -10.09 5.75 -0.70
C GLU A 76 -8.67 5.98 -1.27
N ILE A 77 -7.95 4.91 -1.62
CA ILE A 77 -6.62 4.98 -2.25
C ILE A 77 -6.72 5.71 -3.60
N LYS A 78 -7.67 5.33 -4.46
CA LYS A 78 -7.87 5.99 -5.77
C LYS A 78 -8.20 7.47 -5.62
N ARG A 79 -9.08 7.82 -4.66
CA ARG A 79 -9.43 9.21 -4.35
C ARG A 79 -8.20 10.00 -3.90
N MET A 80 -7.40 9.46 -2.99
CA MET A 80 -6.17 10.11 -2.51
C MET A 80 -5.14 10.31 -3.63
N ASN A 81 -4.95 9.30 -4.49
CA ASN A 81 -4.05 9.40 -5.64
C ASN A 81 -4.52 10.47 -6.63
N ARG A 82 -5.84 10.58 -6.86
CA ARG A 82 -6.42 11.63 -7.70
C ARG A 82 -6.16 13.03 -7.12
N LEU A 83 -6.43 13.22 -5.83
CA LEU A 83 -6.18 14.50 -5.15
C LEU A 83 -4.70 14.87 -5.18
N ALA A 84 -3.80 13.92 -4.92
CA ALA A 84 -2.36 14.16 -5.00
C ALA A 84 -1.92 14.60 -6.41
N LYS A 85 -2.50 13.99 -7.45
CA LYS A 85 -2.26 14.38 -8.84
C LYS A 85 -2.76 15.80 -9.12
N GLU A 86 -3.97 16.14 -8.69
CA GLU A 86 -4.55 17.49 -8.86
C GLU A 86 -3.75 18.56 -8.12
N SER A 87 -3.27 18.28 -6.89
CA SER A 87 -2.43 19.20 -6.11
C SER A 87 -1.01 19.37 -6.65
N LEU A 88 -0.54 18.50 -7.56
CA LEU A 88 0.78 18.61 -8.19
C LEU A 88 0.79 19.59 -9.38
N PHE A 89 -0.39 19.99 -9.86
CA PHE A 89 -0.57 20.96 -10.96
C PHE A 89 -0.95 22.37 -10.48
N VAL A 90 -0.87 22.62 -9.17
CA VAL A 90 -1.01 23.94 -8.53
C VAL A 90 0.35 24.33 -7.95
#